data_AF-A0A1L9GZN3-F1
#
_entry.id   AF-A0A1L9GZN3-F1
#
_cell.length_a   1.000
_cell.length_b   1.000
_cell.length_c   1.000
_cell.angle_alpha   90.00
_cell.angle_beta   90.00
_cell.angle_gamma   90.00
#
_symmetry.space_group_name_H-M   'P 1'
#
loop_
_entity.id
_entity.type
_entity.pdbx_description
1 polymer ?
#
loop_
_entity_poly.entity_id
_entity_poly.type
_entity_poly.pdbx_seq_one_letter_code
_entity_poly.pdbx_strand_id
1 'polypeptide(L)'
;MSIKITPKQEGVVIGSILGDGYVQKTGSKNARLRYEHSSKQKLYLVWKVSVLGTLFNGKPVFVERVHPKTNKTYKYVRHQSNSTPYLGKLRKIFYPEGRKIIPSNLQDLLKHPISLAVWFFDDGYLCKKHQGSYLYLGKVSSEEATVAQIAIHHNFDIDSKVYSKGVKGYALYFNSANTKKLVGLIKEFASSDMIYKVSLTP
;
A
#
# COMPACT_ATOMS: atom_id res chain seq x y z
N MET A 1 7.89 19.01 -18.34
CA MET A 1 7.85 17.69 -19.02
C MET A 1 6.73 16.85 -18.41
N SER A 2 5.85 16.28 -19.24
CA SER A 2 4.85 15.31 -18.78
C SER A 2 5.53 13.95 -18.56
N ILE A 3 5.56 13.47 -17.31
CA ILE A 3 6.05 12.12 -17.02
C ILE A 3 5.03 11.12 -17.57
N LYS A 4 5.47 10.20 -18.42
CA LYS A 4 4.64 9.09 -18.90
C LYS A 4 4.72 7.97 -17.85
N ILE A 5 3.58 7.66 -17.24
CA ILE A 5 3.43 6.59 -16.25
C ILE A 5 2.81 5.38 -16.96
N THR A 6 3.42 4.21 -16.80
CA THR A 6 2.87 2.94 -17.30
C THR A 6 1.80 2.39 -16.34
N PRO A 7 0.89 1.51 -16.79
CA PRO A 7 -0.11 0.90 -15.90
C PRO A 7 0.50 0.17 -14.70
N LYS A 8 1.67 -0.47 -14.88
CA LYS A 8 2.39 -1.14 -13.79
C LYS A 8 2.91 -0.14 -12.75
N GLN A 9 3.48 0.98 -13.21
CA GLN A 9 3.94 2.06 -12.32
C GLN A 9 2.78 2.72 -11.59
N GLU A 10 1.70 3.02 -12.30
CA GLU A 10 0.48 3.55 -11.69
C GLU A 10 -0.05 2.60 -10.62
N GLY A 11 -0.07 1.29 -10.90
CA GLY A 11 -0.45 0.28 -9.93
C GLY A 11 0.39 0.33 -8.65
N VAL A 12 1.72 0.42 -8.77
CA VAL A 12 2.60 0.58 -7.59
C VAL A 12 2.33 1.89 -6.84
N VAL A 13 2.08 2.99 -7.54
CA VAL A 13 1.74 4.27 -6.90
C VAL A 13 0.42 4.15 -6.16
N ILE A 14 -0.66 3.66 -6.79
CA ILE A 14 -1.99 3.54 -6.16
C ILE A 14 -1.93 2.62 -4.94
N GLY A 15 -1.34 1.42 -5.08
CA GLY A 15 -1.19 0.50 -3.96
C GLY A 15 -0.37 1.11 -2.82
N SER A 16 0.68 1.88 -3.14
CA SER A 16 1.49 2.58 -2.15
C SER A 16 0.69 3.64 -1.40
N ILE A 17 -0.15 4.41 -2.09
CA ILE A 17 -0.96 5.47 -1.46
C ILE A 17 -1.99 4.86 -0.52
N LEU A 18 -2.58 3.73 -0.90
CA LEU A 18 -3.52 3.01 -0.04
C LEU A 18 -2.81 2.41 1.18
N GLY A 19 -1.59 1.90 0.99
CA GLY A 19 -0.72 1.35 2.02
C GLY A 19 0.11 2.36 2.82
N ASP A 20 1.41 2.09 2.96
CA ASP A 20 2.34 2.84 3.82
C ASP A 20 2.89 4.13 3.17
N GLY A 21 2.64 4.32 1.88
CA GLY A 21 3.09 5.50 1.14
C GLY A 21 2.36 6.77 1.56
N TYR A 22 3.10 7.87 1.61
CA TYR A 22 2.54 9.20 1.86
C TYR A 22 2.80 10.16 0.68
N VAL A 23 1.72 10.72 0.13
CA VAL A 23 1.81 11.73 -0.94
C VAL A 23 1.91 13.12 -0.31
N GLN A 24 3.11 13.59 -0.05
CA GLN A 24 3.35 14.89 0.60
C GLN A 24 3.15 16.05 -0.37
N LYS A 25 2.36 17.07 0.02
CA LYS A 25 2.24 18.34 -0.72
C LYS A 25 3.61 19.04 -0.80
N THR A 26 4.00 19.50 -1.99
CA THR A 26 5.26 20.26 -2.20
C THR A 26 5.03 21.60 -2.90
N GLY A 27 3.78 21.92 -3.22
CA GLY A 27 3.33 23.20 -3.77
C GLY A 27 1.82 23.19 -3.97
N SER A 28 1.29 24.14 -4.73
CA SER A 28 -0.16 24.20 -5.04
C SER A 28 -0.62 23.06 -5.95
N LYS A 29 0.19 22.71 -6.97
CA LYS A 29 -0.13 21.69 -7.99
C LYS A 29 0.75 20.44 -7.90
N ASN A 30 1.80 20.45 -7.07
CA ASN A 30 2.80 19.39 -7.01
C ASN A 30 2.77 18.65 -5.68
N ALA A 31 3.12 17.36 -5.74
CA ALA A 31 3.37 16.53 -4.57
C ALA A 31 4.52 15.56 -4.83
N ARG A 32 5.01 14.91 -3.78
CA ARG A 32 6.00 13.82 -3.85
C ARG A 32 5.54 12.62 -3.04
N LEU A 33 5.95 11.42 -3.47
CA LEU A 33 5.69 10.18 -2.76
C LEU A 33 6.83 9.90 -1.79
N ARG A 34 6.49 9.58 -0.54
CA ARG A 34 7.45 9.24 0.51
C ARG A 34 7.22 7.80 0.95
N TYR A 35 8.31 7.04 0.93
CA TYR A 35 8.39 5.72 1.50
C TYR A 35 9.21 5.73 2.78
N GLU A 36 8.76 4.93 3.73
CA GLU A 36 9.48 4.61 4.93
C GLU A 36 9.08 3.22 5.39
N HIS A 37 10.04 2.31 5.41
CA HIS A 37 9.83 0.95 5.87
C HIS A 37 10.82 0.60 6.97
N SER A 38 10.52 -0.45 7.73
CA SER A 38 11.53 -1.08 8.58
C SER A 38 12.74 -1.47 7.71
N SER A 39 13.95 -1.36 8.25
CA SER A 39 15.17 -1.83 7.59
C SER A 39 15.09 -3.31 7.15
N LYS A 40 14.26 -4.12 7.82
CA LYS A 40 13.97 -5.52 7.44
C LYS A 40 13.25 -5.66 6.10
N GLN A 41 12.65 -4.58 5.60
CA GLN A 41 11.83 -4.52 4.38
C GLN A 41 12.53 -3.67 3.29
N LYS A 42 13.87 -3.62 3.31
CA LYS A 42 14.67 -2.80 2.39
C LYS A 42 14.53 -3.25 0.94
N LEU A 43 14.53 -4.55 0.67
CA LEU A 43 14.44 -5.07 -0.69
C LEU A 43 13.09 -4.72 -1.30
N TYR A 44 12.03 -4.77 -0.49
CA TYR A 44 10.71 -4.30 -0.90
C TYR A 44 10.68 -2.81 -1.27
N LEU A 45 11.27 -1.93 -0.44
CA LEU A 45 11.36 -0.50 -0.77
C LEU A 45 12.14 -0.29 -2.08
N VAL A 46 13.29 -0.95 -2.23
CA VAL A 46 14.12 -0.85 -3.44
C VAL A 46 13.38 -1.38 -4.66
N TRP A 47 12.62 -2.47 -4.53
CA TRP A 47 11.78 -3.00 -5.59
C TRP A 47 10.72 -1.97 -6.03
N LYS A 48 9.98 -1.35 -5.09
CA LYS A 48 9.01 -0.28 -5.42
C LYS A 48 9.67 0.85 -6.21
N VAL A 49 10.83 1.33 -5.73
CA VAL A 49 11.60 2.40 -6.38
C VAL A 49 12.06 1.98 -7.78
N SER A 50 12.52 0.74 -7.96
CA SER A 50 12.97 0.23 -9.25
C SER A 50 11.86 0.20 -10.30
N VAL A 51 10.63 -0.17 -9.91
CA VAL A 51 9.47 -0.16 -10.81
C VAL A 51 9.11 1.28 -11.19
N LEU A 52 9.18 2.21 -10.24
CA LEU A 52 8.82 3.61 -10.44
C LEU A 52 9.87 4.43 -11.22
N GLY A 53 11.08 3.89 -11.40
CA GLY A 53 12.10 4.45 -12.28
C GLY A 53 12.35 5.94 -12.01
N THR A 54 12.21 6.76 -13.06
CA THR A 54 12.53 8.20 -13.05
C THR A 54 11.65 9.06 -12.14
N LEU A 55 10.60 8.50 -11.52
CA LEU A 55 9.92 9.17 -10.41
C LEU A 55 10.86 9.37 -9.22
N PHE A 56 11.84 8.49 -9.03
CA PHE A 56 12.80 8.52 -7.93
C PHE A 56 14.20 8.79 -8.47
N ASN A 57 14.98 9.54 -7.70
CA ASN A 57 16.39 9.83 -7.95
C ASN A 57 17.20 9.65 -6.67
N GLY A 58 18.47 9.27 -6.81
CA GLY A 58 19.37 9.07 -5.67
C GLY A 58 19.19 7.70 -5.01
N LYS A 59 19.63 7.60 -3.76
CA LYS A 59 19.65 6.36 -2.98
C LYS A 59 18.74 6.48 -1.75
N PRO A 60 18.14 5.38 -1.27
CA PRO A 60 17.44 5.39 -0.01
C PRO A 60 18.38 5.73 1.15
N VAL A 61 17.84 6.40 2.17
CA VAL A 61 18.55 6.84 3.36
C VAL A 61 18.18 5.95 4.54
N PHE A 62 19.18 5.54 5.33
CA PHE A 62 18.96 4.82 6.59
C PHE A 62 18.74 5.79 7.73
N VAL A 63 17.76 5.48 8.59
CA VAL A 63 17.44 6.32 9.76
C VAL A 63 17.24 5.43 10.96
N GLU A 64 17.80 5.83 12.11
CA GLU A 64 17.57 5.17 13.39
C GLU A 64 16.74 6.09 14.29
N ARG A 65 15.83 5.52 15.09
CA ARG A 65 15.08 6.25 16.11
C ARG A 65 14.99 5.46 17.39
N VAL A 66 15.21 6.16 18.50
CA VAL A 66 14.96 5.62 19.83
C VAL A 66 13.51 5.90 20.20
N HIS A 67 12.77 4.87 20.55
CA HIS A 67 11.39 5.04 20.99
C HIS A 67 11.35 5.67 22.39
N PRO A 68 10.67 6.83 22.57
CA PRO A 68 10.85 7.68 23.75
C PRO A 68 10.40 7.03 25.06
N LYS A 69 9.50 6.03 25.00
CA LYS A 69 9.00 5.34 26.21
C LYS A 69 9.68 4.01 26.51
N THR A 70 10.31 3.39 25.50
CA THR A 70 10.81 2.00 25.63
C THR A 70 12.32 1.92 25.45
N ASN A 71 12.97 3.01 25.05
CA ASN A 71 14.39 3.10 24.69
C ASN A 71 14.84 2.07 23.64
N LYS A 72 13.90 1.42 22.94
CA LYS A 72 14.20 0.52 21.84
C LYS A 72 14.58 1.33 20.60
N THR A 73 15.71 0.99 19.99
CA THR A 73 16.13 1.58 18.72
C THR A 73 15.49 0.83 17.56
N TYR A 74 14.83 1.57 16.67
CA TYR A 74 14.26 1.05 15.43
C TYR A 74 15.02 1.63 14.24
N LYS A 75 15.37 0.75 13.30
CA LYS A 75 16.07 1.10 12.06
C LYS A 75 15.10 1.10 10.88
N TYR A 76 15.13 2.18 10.12
CA TYR A 76 14.26 2.44 8.98
C TYR A 76 15.07 2.70 7.72
N VAL A 77 14.43 2.48 6.58
CA VAL A 77 14.90 2.88 5.27
C VAL A 77 13.86 3.81 4.65
N ARG A 78 14.31 4.97 4.16
CA ARG A 78 13.45 6.01 3.60
C ARG A 78 13.86 6.34 2.18
N HIS A 79 12.89 6.64 1.33
CA HIS A 79 13.14 7.22 0.02
C HIS A 79 11.97 8.11 -0.39
N GLN A 80 12.29 9.25 -1.02
CA GLN A 80 11.30 10.16 -1.56
C GLN A 80 11.46 10.32 -3.06
N SER A 81 10.35 10.49 -3.75
CA SER A 81 10.31 10.76 -5.19
C SER A 81 10.63 12.22 -5.48
N ASN A 82 10.88 12.52 -6.75
CA ASN A 82 10.79 13.87 -7.29
C ASN A 82 9.37 14.43 -7.09
N SER A 83 9.25 15.76 -6.98
CA SER A 83 7.95 16.44 -6.95
C SER A 83 7.36 16.52 -8.36
N THR A 84 6.10 16.10 -8.52
CA THR A 84 5.45 16.08 -9.83
C THR A 84 4.00 16.55 -9.78
N PRO A 85 3.47 17.13 -10.88
CA PRO A 85 2.04 17.41 -11.02
C PRO A 85 1.17 16.14 -11.02
N TYR A 86 1.70 15.01 -11.51
CA TYR A 86 1.01 13.71 -11.49
C TYR A 86 0.65 13.29 -10.07
N LEU A 87 1.64 13.28 -9.17
CA LEU A 87 1.42 13.00 -7.75
C LEU A 87 0.54 14.08 -7.09
N GLY A 88 0.61 15.32 -7.56
CA GLY A 88 -0.28 16.39 -7.13
C GLY A 88 -1.76 16.11 -7.45
N LYS A 89 -2.07 15.54 -8.61
CA LYS A 89 -3.44 15.10 -8.96
C LYS A 89 -3.90 13.97 -8.05
N LEU A 90 -3.07 12.95 -7.85
CA LEU A 90 -3.39 11.84 -6.94
C LEU A 90 -3.58 12.33 -5.49
N ARG A 91 -2.79 13.31 -5.05
CA ARG A 91 -2.97 13.91 -3.73
C ARG A 91 -4.36 14.52 -3.57
N LYS A 92 -4.91 15.19 -4.58
CA LYS A 92 -6.26 15.77 -4.50
C LYS A 92 -7.34 14.70 -4.36
N ILE A 93 -7.13 13.53 -4.96
CA ILE A 93 -8.05 12.40 -4.89
C ILE A 93 -7.99 11.73 -3.51
N PHE A 94 -6.79 11.39 -3.05
CA PHE A 94 -6.61 10.61 -1.82
C PHE A 94 -6.51 11.46 -0.55
N TYR A 95 -6.23 12.75 -0.65
CA TYR A 95 -6.06 13.68 0.48
C TYR A 95 -6.77 15.03 0.25
N PRO A 96 -8.08 15.05 -0.08
CA PRO A 96 -8.80 16.29 -0.40
C PRO A 96 -8.71 17.33 0.73
N GLU A 97 -8.78 16.87 1.98
CA GLU A 97 -8.69 17.70 3.19
C GLU A 97 -7.37 17.48 3.94
N GLY A 98 -6.34 16.95 3.26
CA GLY A 98 -5.05 16.63 3.86
C GLY A 98 -5.00 15.33 4.67
N ARG A 99 -6.14 14.71 4.96
CA ARG A 99 -6.28 13.36 5.51
C ARG A 99 -6.48 12.32 4.40
N LYS A 100 -5.84 11.15 4.53
CA LYS A 100 -6.01 10.04 3.58
C LYS A 100 -7.46 9.54 3.60
N ILE A 101 -8.04 9.34 2.43
CA ILE A 101 -9.33 8.67 2.23
C ILE A 101 -9.22 7.53 1.21
N ILE A 102 -10.21 6.63 1.20
CA ILE A 102 -10.48 5.72 0.10
C ILE A 102 -11.53 6.38 -0.81
N PRO A 103 -11.18 6.80 -2.03
CA PRO A 103 -12.10 7.54 -2.90
C PRO A 103 -13.20 6.62 -3.45
N SER A 104 -14.41 7.14 -3.63
CA SER A 104 -15.57 6.37 -4.11
C SER A 104 -15.36 5.69 -5.47
N ASN A 105 -14.50 6.26 -6.32
CA ASN A 105 -14.12 5.70 -7.61
C ASN A 105 -12.89 4.77 -7.54
N LEU A 106 -12.61 4.15 -6.39
CA LEU A 106 -11.45 3.27 -6.22
C LEU A 106 -11.39 2.15 -7.28
N GLN A 107 -12.52 1.61 -7.71
CA GLN A 107 -12.59 0.59 -8.77
C GLN A 107 -11.93 1.05 -10.09
N ASP A 108 -11.94 2.35 -10.37
CA ASP A 108 -11.34 2.92 -11.58
C ASP A 108 -9.82 3.09 -11.45
N LEU A 109 -9.31 3.11 -10.21
CA LEU A 109 -7.91 3.34 -9.86
C LEU A 109 -7.17 2.03 -9.54
N LEU A 110 -7.80 1.10 -8.83
CA LEU A 110 -7.22 -0.16 -8.36
C LEU A 110 -7.36 -1.29 -9.41
N LYS A 111 -6.74 -1.13 -10.58
CA LYS A 111 -6.96 -2.04 -11.73
C LYS A 111 -5.91 -3.13 -11.88
N HIS A 112 -4.63 -2.76 -11.78
CA HIS A 112 -3.55 -3.70 -12.03
C HIS A 112 -3.31 -4.57 -10.78
N PRO A 113 -3.12 -5.90 -10.89
CA PRO A 113 -2.83 -6.78 -9.75
C PRO A 113 -1.72 -6.31 -8.81
N ILE A 114 -0.68 -5.64 -9.34
CA ILE A 114 0.42 -5.07 -8.56
C ILE A 114 -0.04 -4.00 -7.55
N SER A 115 -1.15 -3.31 -7.82
CA SER A 115 -1.72 -2.33 -6.89
C SER A 115 -2.28 -3.00 -5.64
N LEU A 116 -3.03 -4.09 -5.80
CA LEU A 116 -3.50 -4.91 -4.69
C LEU A 116 -2.33 -5.60 -3.98
N ALA A 117 -1.31 -6.04 -4.73
CA ALA A 117 -0.11 -6.62 -4.15
C ALA A 117 0.63 -5.66 -3.22
N VAL A 118 0.91 -4.44 -3.68
CA VAL A 118 1.58 -3.41 -2.86
C VAL A 118 0.75 -3.05 -1.64
N TRP A 119 -0.57 -2.87 -1.80
CA TRP A 119 -1.44 -2.55 -0.67
C TRP A 119 -1.44 -3.68 0.38
N PHE A 120 -1.49 -4.94 -0.06
CA PHE A 120 -1.41 -6.09 0.83
C PHE A 120 -0.01 -6.27 1.44
N PHE A 121 1.07 -5.98 0.73
CA PHE A 121 2.42 -6.04 1.28
C PHE A 121 2.68 -4.95 2.32
N ASP A 122 2.00 -3.81 2.22
CA ASP A 122 2.04 -2.78 3.25
C ASP A 122 1.15 -3.21 4.45
N ASP A 123 -0.16 -3.41 4.25
CA ASP A 123 -1.14 -3.51 5.35
C ASP A 123 -1.80 -4.90 5.54
N GLY A 124 -1.46 -5.86 4.70
CA GLY A 124 -2.00 -7.22 4.72
C GLY A 124 -1.24 -8.17 5.64
N TYR A 125 -1.93 -9.18 6.17
CA TYR A 125 -1.30 -10.28 6.93
C TYR A 125 -2.08 -11.58 6.84
N LEU A 126 -1.37 -12.71 6.90
CA LEU A 126 -1.95 -14.05 6.97
C LEU A 126 -2.28 -14.42 8.42
N CYS A 127 -3.44 -15.01 8.64
CA CYS A 127 -3.84 -15.62 9.91
C CYS A 127 -3.63 -17.14 9.83
N LYS A 128 -2.49 -17.62 10.35
CA LYS A 128 -2.13 -19.04 10.31
C LYS A 128 -3.18 -19.96 10.94
N LYS A 129 -3.85 -19.51 12.01
CA LYS A 129 -4.83 -20.32 12.77
C LYS A 129 -6.02 -20.81 11.92
N HIS A 130 -6.48 -19.99 10.98
CA HIS A 130 -7.66 -20.30 10.17
C HIS A 130 -7.38 -20.21 8.66
N GLN A 131 -6.11 -20.10 8.28
CA GLN A 131 -5.64 -19.96 6.90
C GLN A 131 -6.31 -18.81 6.12
N GLY A 132 -6.87 -17.84 6.82
CA GLY A 132 -7.44 -16.62 6.24
C GLY A 132 -6.40 -15.51 6.17
N SER A 133 -6.80 -14.37 5.65
CA SER A 133 -5.96 -13.18 5.61
C SER A 133 -6.77 -11.93 5.91
N TYR A 134 -6.07 -10.87 6.29
CA TYR A 134 -6.66 -9.57 6.55
C TYR A 134 -5.90 -8.50 5.78
N LEU A 135 -6.61 -7.51 5.28
CA LEU A 135 -6.05 -6.25 4.79
C LEU A 135 -6.53 -5.13 5.72
N TYR A 136 -5.63 -4.55 6.51
CA TYR A 136 -6.00 -3.47 7.42
C TYR A 136 -6.19 -2.16 6.66
N LEU A 137 -7.31 -1.47 6.88
CA LEU A 137 -7.64 -0.21 6.19
C LEU A 137 -7.37 1.02 7.08
N GLY A 138 -7.06 0.80 8.36
CA GLY A 138 -6.92 1.88 9.34
C GLY A 138 -8.25 2.50 9.74
N LYS A 139 -8.19 3.73 10.23
CA LYS A 139 -9.35 4.52 10.68
C LYS A 139 -10.06 5.18 9.49
N VAL A 140 -10.56 4.37 8.56
CA VAL A 140 -11.48 4.78 7.49
C VAL A 140 -12.94 4.68 7.99
N SER A 141 -13.88 5.25 7.24
CA SER A 141 -15.31 5.06 7.49
C SER A 141 -15.80 3.68 7.05
N SER A 142 -17.01 3.31 7.43
CA SER A 142 -17.69 2.09 6.95
C SER A 142 -17.91 2.12 5.43
N GLU A 143 -18.21 3.29 4.88
CA GLU A 143 -18.45 3.52 3.46
C GLU A 143 -17.14 3.34 2.68
N GLU A 144 -16.04 3.93 3.16
CA GLU A 144 -14.70 3.74 2.61
C GLU A 144 -14.28 2.26 2.62
N ALA A 145 -14.56 1.53 3.71
CA ALA A 145 -14.28 0.11 3.80
C ALA A 145 -15.12 -0.72 2.81
N THR A 146 -16.37 -0.32 2.58
CA THR A 146 -17.26 -0.96 1.61
C THR A 146 -16.80 -0.68 0.17
N VAL A 147 -16.36 0.54 -0.13
CA VAL A 147 -15.75 0.89 -1.41
C VAL A 147 -14.51 0.02 -1.70
N ALA A 148 -13.66 -0.20 -0.69
CA ALA A 148 -12.50 -1.09 -0.83
C ALA A 148 -12.91 -2.53 -1.14
N GLN A 149 -13.91 -3.06 -0.43
CA GLN A 149 -14.46 -4.40 -0.65
C GLN A 149 -14.99 -4.55 -2.09
N ILE A 150 -15.82 -3.61 -2.54
CA ILE A 150 -16.44 -3.63 -3.87
C ILE A 150 -15.37 -3.54 -4.97
N ALA A 151 -14.41 -2.62 -4.84
CA ALA A 151 -13.35 -2.46 -5.82
C ALA A 151 -12.49 -3.73 -5.98
N ILE A 152 -12.18 -4.42 -4.87
CA ILE A 152 -11.40 -5.67 -4.90
C ILE A 152 -12.21 -6.81 -5.54
N HIS A 153 -13.49 -6.96 -5.18
CA HIS A 153 -14.36 -7.97 -5.79
C HIS A 153 -14.49 -7.73 -7.30
N HIS A 154 -14.88 -6.51 -7.70
CA HIS A 154 -15.13 -6.15 -9.09
C HIS A 154 -13.88 -6.36 -9.99
N ASN A 155 -12.70 -5.95 -9.53
CA ASN A 155 -11.50 -5.97 -10.37
C ASN A 155 -10.73 -7.29 -10.33
N PHE A 156 -10.93 -8.13 -9.31
CA PHE A 156 -10.09 -9.31 -9.09
C PHE A 156 -10.85 -10.60 -8.76
N ASP A 157 -12.19 -10.58 -8.66
CA ASP A 157 -13.01 -11.74 -8.27
C ASP A 157 -12.58 -12.36 -6.92
N ILE A 158 -12.21 -11.49 -5.97
CA ILE A 158 -11.80 -11.87 -4.62
C ILE A 158 -12.79 -11.30 -3.61
N ASP A 159 -13.54 -12.19 -2.96
CA ASP A 159 -14.49 -11.81 -1.93
C ASP A 159 -13.80 -11.55 -0.59
N SER A 160 -14.31 -10.57 0.12
CA SER A 160 -13.92 -10.28 1.50
C SER A 160 -15.12 -9.86 2.33
N LYS A 161 -14.95 -9.81 3.65
CA LYS A 161 -15.93 -9.23 4.58
C LYS A 161 -15.34 -7.99 5.23
N VAL A 162 -16.11 -6.91 5.29
CA VAL A 162 -15.75 -5.75 6.12
C VAL A 162 -15.77 -6.17 7.59
N TYR A 163 -14.64 -6.00 8.26
CA TYR A 163 -14.42 -6.38 9.65
C TYR A 163 -14.09 -5.15 10.49
N SER A 164 -14.96 -4.84 11.45
CA SER A 164 -14.71 -3.76 12.42
C SER A 164 -13.69 -4.20 13.46
N LYS A 165 -12.65 -3.38 13.65
CA LYS A 165 -11.69 -3.47 14.75
C LYS A 165 -11.99 -2.46 15.87
N GLY A 166 -13.25 -2.01 15.96
CA GLY A 166 -13.69 -1.00 16.93
C GLY A 166 -12.94 0.31 16.76
N VAL A 167 -12.35 0.82 17.85
CA VAL A 167 -11.59 2.08 17.86
C VAL A 167 -10.36 2.09 16.94
N LYS A 168 -9.92 0.92 16.48
CA LYS A 168 -8.80 0.79 15.52
C LYS A 168 -9.25 0.96 14.06
N GLY A 169 -10.54 1.07 13.77
CA GLY A 169 -11.07 1.24 12.41
C GLY A 169 -11.44 -0.09 11.76
N TYR A 170 -11.14 -0.27 10.48
CA TYR A 170 -11.62 -1.39 9.68
C TYR A 170 -10.51 -2.23 9.06
N ALA A 171 -10.85 -3.47 8.72
CA ALA A 171 -10.06 -4.36 7.88
C ALA A 171 -10.99 -5.12 6.92
N LEU A 172 -10.44 -5.62 5.82
CA LEU A 172 -11.10 -6.65 5.02
C LEU A 172 -10.60 -8.02 5.46
N TYR A 173 -11.52 -8.95 5.70
CA TYR A 173 -11.21 -10.34 6.00
C TYR A 173 -11.47 -11.21 4.78
N PHE A 174 -10.47 -11.99 4.39
CA PHE A 174 -10.56 -13.00 3.33
C PHE A 174 -10.54 -14.38 3.97
N ASN A 175 -11.54 -15.21 3.67
CA ASN A 175 -11.54 -16.61 4.09
C ASN A 175 -10.41 -17.40 3.41
N SER A 176 -10.23 -18.68 3.76
CA SER A 176 -9.14 -19.51 3.20
C SER A 176 -9.18 -19.60 1.66
N ALA A 177 -10.37 -19.76 1.07
CA ALA A 177 -10.52 -19.82 -0.39
C ALA A 177 -10.10 -18.50 -1.07
N ASN A 178 -10.58 -17.36 -0.59
CA ASN A 178 -10.23 -16.05 -1.14
C ASN A 178 -8.80 -15.64 -0.81
N THR A 179 -8.23 -16.12 0.29
CA THR A 179 -6.81 -15.96 0.59
C THR A 179 -5.93 -16.70 -0.41
N LYS A 180 -6.32 -17.90 -0.86
CA LYS A 180 -5.63 -18.62 -1.93
C LYS A 180 -5.71 -17.87 -3.26
N LYS A 181 -6.90 -17.34 -3.62
CA LYS A 181 -7.06 -16.49 -4.82
C LYS A 181 -6.14 -15.26 -4.75
N LEU A 182 -6.20 -14.54 -3.63
CA LEU A 182 -5.38 -13.35 -3.38
C LEU A 182 -3.88 -13.64 -3.48
N VAL A 183 -3.39 -14.66 -2.78
CA VAL A 183 -1.97 -15.05 -2.84
C VAL A 183 -1.59 -15.50 -4.24
N GLY A 184 -2.43 -16.27 -4.92
CA GLY A 184 -2.19 -16.67 -6.31
C GLY A 184 -1.98 -15.49 -7.25
N LEU A 185 -2.76 -14.42 -7.05
CA LEU A 185 -2.70 -13.18 -7.82
C LEU A 185 -1.47 -12.31 -7.50
N ILE A 186 -1.05 -12.22 -6.23
CA ILE A 186 -0.06 -11.23 -5.81
C ILE A 186 1.36 -11.79 -5.58
N LYS A 187 1.52 -13.12 -5.44
CA LYS A 187 2.79 -13.73 -5.01
C LYS A 187 3.98 -13.42 -5.93
N GLU A 188 3.74 -13.23 -7.22
CA GLU A 188 4.80 -12.93 -8.19
C GLU A 188 5.47 -11.58 -7.96
N PHE A 189 4.81 -10.67 -7.24
CA PHE A 189 5.33 -9.34 -6.93
C PHE A 189 6.10 -9.28 -5.60
N ALA A 190 6.14 -10.37 -4.83
CA ALA A 190 6.80 -10.39 -3.52
C ALA A 190 8.32 -10.33 -3.66
N SER A 191 8.95 -9.34 -3.03
CA SER A 191 10.38 -9.37 -2.75
C SER A 191 10.70 -10.46 -1.71
N SER A 192 11.97 -10.88 -1.63
CA SER A 192 12.37 -11.95 -0.69
C SER A 192 12.07 -11.62 0.77
N ASP A 193 12.12 -10.34 1.15
CA ASP A 193 11.74 -9.84 2.48
C ASP A 193 10.21 -9.68 2.68
N MET A 194 9.39 -10.01 1.68
CA MET A 194 7.92 -10.00 1.73
C MET A 194 7.28 -11.38 1.55
N ILE A 195 8.07 -12.42 1.21
CA ILE A 195 7.56 -13.79 0.99
C ILE A 195 6.71 -14.29 2.17
N TYR A 196 7.06 -13.91 3.40
CA TYR A 196 6.32 -14.31 4.59
C TYR A 196 4.84 -13.85 4.58
N LYS A 197 4.48 -12.82 3.81
CA LYS A 197 3.09 -12.37 3.64
C LYS A 197 2.29 -13.21 2.65
N VAL A 198 2.94 -14.05 1.85
CA VAL A 198 2.30 -14.88 0.81
C VAL A 198 2.60 -16.38 0.95
N SER A 199 3.35 -16.77 1.98
CA SER A 199 3.60 -18.18 2.30
C SER A 199 2.40 -18.81 3.00
N LEU A 200 1.59 -19.57 2.26
CA LEU A 200 0.43 -20.30 2.79
C LEU A 200 0.80 -21.57 3.55
N THR A 201 2.04 -22.03 3.42
CA THR A 201 2.56 -23.22 4.12
C THR A 201 2.97 -22.83 5.56
N PRO A 202 2.66 -23.66 6.58
CA PRO A 202 3.01 -23.41 7.98
C PRO A 202 4.47 -23.07 8.23
#